data_AF-A0A3S4DCX4-F1
#
_entry.id   AF-A0A3S4DCX4-F1
#
_cell.length_a   1.000
_cell.length_b   1.000
_cell.length_c   1.000
_cell.angle_alpha   90.00
_cell.angle_beta   90.00
_cell.angle_gamma   90.00
#
_symmetry.space_group_name_H-M   'P 1'
#
loop_
_entity.id
_entity.type
_entity.pdbx_description
1 polymer ?
#
loop_
_entity_poly.entity_id
_entity_poly.type
_entity_poly.pdbx_seq_one_letter_code
_entity_poly.pdbx_strand_id
1 'polypeptide(L)'
;MRGPDGRASAGPPVRDDAAPLGVLVSAGVVRGWRAVRWFVTSMMGDTAYATFVEHQRREHPGDPVPDERTFWRERFAEQDRTPGSRCC
;
A
#
# COMPACT_ATOMS: atom_id res chain seq x y z
N MET A 1 -15.83 51.94 -48.30
CA MET A 1 -16.44 52.21 -46.98
C MET A 1 -16.53 50.92 -46.21
N ARG A 2 -15.55 50.66 -45.35
CA ARG A 2 -15.40 49.41 -44.57
C ARG A 2 -15.39 49.77 -43.09
N GLY A 3 -16.24 49.12 -42.31
CA GLY A 3 -16.13 49.07 -40.86
C GLY A 3 -17.48 48.88 -40.15
N PRO A 4 -17.53 48.25 -38.96
CA PRO A 4 -16.62 47.24 -38.43
C PRO A 4 -17.34 45.92 -38.11
N ASP A 5 -16.60 44.83 -38.31
CA ASP A 5 -17.01 43.47 -37.99
C ASP A 5 -17.30 43.35 -36.48
N GLY A 6 -18.56 43.08 -36.14
CA GLY A 6 -19.00 42.80 -34.78
C GLY A 6 -18.41 41.49 -34.27
N ARG A 7 -17.17 41.52 -33.78
CA ARG A 7 -16.61 40.44 -32.97
C ARG A 7 -17.24 40.53 -31.59
N ALA A 8 -18.28 39.72 -31.36
CA ALA A 8 -18.65 39.31 -30.02
C ALA A 8 -17.42 38.68 -29.36
N SER A 9 -16.83 39.38 -28.41
CA SER A 9 -15.81 38.83 -27.53
C SER A 9 -16.45 37.75 -26.67
N ALA A 10 -16.31 36.49 -27.08
CA ALA A 10 -16.52 35.35 -26.20
C ALA A 10 -15.51 35.47 -25.04
N GLY A 11 -16.01 35.71 -23.83
CA GLY A 11 -15.19 35.65 -22.62
C GLY A 11 -14.60 34.25 -22.45
N PRO A 12 -13.40 34.12 -21.86
CA PRO A 12 -12.82 32.80 -21.63
C PRO A 12 -13.73 31.96 -20.72
N PRO A 13 -13.83 30.64 -20.94
CA PRO A 13 -14.52 29.77 -20.01
C PRO A 13 -13.80 29.84 -18.67
N VAL A 14 -14.53 30.24 -17.63
CA VAL A 14 -14.06 30.20 -16.24
C VAL A 14 -13.81 28.72 -15.94
N ARG A 15 -12.56 28.34 -15.72
CA ARG A 15 -12.21 26.97 -15.32
C ARG A 15 -12.48 26.85 -13.82
N ASP A 16 -13.52 26.11 -13.47
CA ASP A 16 -13.75 25.68 -12.09
C ASP A 16 -12.73 24.58 -11.73
N ASP A 17 -11.47 24.97 -11.53
CA ASP A 17 -10.38 24.09 -11.03
C ASP A 17 -10.51 23.83 -9.52
N ALA A 18 -11.72 23.89 -8.98
CA ALA A 18 -12.01 23.42 -7.63
C ALA A 18 -12.15 21.90 -7.69
N ALA A 19 -11.01 21.19 -7.79
CA ALA A 19 -10.97 19.80 -7.35
C ALA A 19 -11.63 19.77 -5.97
N PRO A 20 -12.77 19.05 -5.80
CA PRO A 20 -13.52 19.16 -4.56
C PRO A 20 -12.57 18.75 -3.45
N LEU A 21 -12.44 19.62 -2.44
CA LEU A 21 -11.51 19.42 -1.32
C LEU A 21 -11.61 17.99 -0.74
N GLY A 22 -12.77 17.33 -0.87
CA GLY A 22 -12.97 15.91 -0.55
C GLY A 22 -12.10 14.89 -1.32
N VAL A 23 -11.73 15.12 -2.58
CA VAL A 23 -10.82 14.24 -3.34
C VAL A 23 -9.37 14.37 -2.85
N LEU A 24 -8.95 15.59 -2.49
CA LEU A 24 -7.61 15.82 -1.94
C LEU A 24 -7.51 15.32 -0.49
N VAL A 25 -8.56 15.50 0.31
CA VAL A 25 -8.67 14.94 1.67
C VAL A 25 -8.65 13.42 1.62
N SER A 26 -9.41 12.78 0.72
CA SER A 26 -9.40 11.32 0.58
C SER A 26 -8.05 10.80 0.08
N ALA A 27 -7.36 11.48 -0.83
CA ALA A 27 -6.00 11.11 -1.24
C ALA A 27 -4.98 11.20 -0.08
N GLY A 28 -5.09 12.22 0.77
CA GLY A 28 -4.28 12.36 1.98
C GLY A 28 -4.55 11.26 3.01
N VAL A 29 -5.82 10.95 3.26
CA VAL A 29 -6.27 9.87 4.16
C VAL A 29 -5.79 8.50 3.67
N VAL A 30 -5.90 8.21 2.37
CA VAL A 30 -5.41 6.95 1.78
C VAL A 30 -3.89 6.82 1.94
N ARG A 31 -3.13 7.90 1.73
CA ARG A 31 -1.68 7.90 1.95
C ARG A 31 -1.32 7.70 3.42
N GLY A 32 -1.99 8.39 4.34
CA GLY A 32 -1.80 8.23 5.77
C GLY A 32 -2.12 6.81 6.24
N TRP A 33 -3.25 6.25 5.80
CA TRP A 33 -3.65 4.87 6.11
C TRP A 33 -2.63 3.84 5.59
N ARG A 34 -2.09 4.04 4.39
CA ARG A 34 -1.03 3.17 3.84
C ARG A 34 0.24 3.23 4.67
N ALA A 35 0.65 4.40 5.15
CA ALA A 35 1.82 4.57 6.00
C ALA A 35 1.63 3.89 7.37
N VAL A 36 0.46 4.07 7.99
CA VAL A 36 0.11 3.40 9.25
C VAL A 36 0.08 1.88 9.05
N ARG A 37 -0.57 1.40 7.99
CA ARG A 37 -0.57 -0.03 7.65
C ARG A 37 0.85 -0.55 7.48
N TRP A 38 1.69 0.11 6.69
CA TRP A 38 3.10 -0.28 6.50
C TRP A 38 3.81 -0.38 7.85
N PHE A 39 3.73 0.66 8.66
CA PHE A 39 4.37 0.72 9.98
C PHE A 39 3.91 -0.42 10.91
N VAL A 40 2.60 -0.67 11.00
CA VAL A 40 2.04 -1.77 11.79
C VAL A 40 2.49 -3.12 11.26
N THR A 41 2.41 -3.37 9.95
CA THR A 41 2.83 -4.64 9.36
C THR A 41 4.34 -4.88 9.45
N SER A 42 5.14 -3.82 9.45
CA SER A 42 6.59 -3.88 9.66
C SER A 42 6.94 -4.16 11.11
N MET A 43 6.25 -3.54 12.08
CA MET A 43 6.50 -3.78 13.51
C MET A 43 5.97 -5.14 13.99
N MET A 44 4.75 -5.53 13.60
CA MET A 44 4.14 -6.80 14.01
C MET A 44 4.76 -8.01 13.31
N GLY A 45 5.57 -7.78 12.28
CA GLY A 45 6.20 -8.86 11.53
C GLY A 45 5.23 -9.59 10.59
N ASP A 46 4.07 -9.01 10.28
CA ASP A 46 3.14 -9.54 9.26
C ASP A 46 3.80 -9.65 7.87
N THR A 47 4.89 -8.90 7.65
CA THR A 47 5.73 -9.00 6.44
C THR A 47 6.63 -10.25 6.40
N ALA A 48 6.64 -11.07 7.46
CA ALA A 48 7.45 -12.28 7.53
C ALA A 48 7.07 -13.28 6.44
N TYR A 49 5.78 -13.45 6.14
CA TYR A 49 5.34 -14.33 5.05
C TYR A 49 5.84 -13.82 3.69
N ALA A 50 5.64 -12.54 3.37
CA ALA A 50 6.11 -11.96 2.11
C ALA A 50 7.63 -12.09 1.93
N THR A 51 8.38 -11.88 3.01
CA THR A 51 9.84 -12.05 3.03
C THR A 51 10.24 -13.51 2.82
N PHE A 52 9.53 -14.45 3.46
CA PHE A 52 9.73 -15.89 3.28
C PHE A 52 9.43 -16.31 1.84
N VAL A 53 8.34 -15.83 1.23
CA VAL A 53 8.00 -16.14 -0.17
C VAL A 53 9.07 -15.60 -1.12
N GLU A 54 9.54 -14.36 -0.92
CA GLU A 54 10.61 -13.78 -1.74
C GLU A 54 11.91 -14.57 -1.60
N HIS A 55 12.28 -14.93 -0.37
CA HIS A 55 13.42 -15.78 -0.08
C HIS A 55 13.28 -17.16 -0.74
N GLN A 56 12.14 -17.82 -0.56
CA GLN A 56 11.84 -19.12 -1.16
C GLN A 56 11.91 -19.07 -2.68
N ARG A 57 11.39 -18.01 -3.31
CA ARG A 57 11.47 -17.81 -4.76
C ARG A 57 12.89 -17.59 -5.26
N ARG A 58 13.76 -16.97 -4.45
CA ARG A 58 15.17 -16.75 -4.77
C ARG A 58 16.01 -18.00 -4.61
N GLU A 59 15.81 -18.74 -3.52
CA GLU A 59 16.64 -19.89 -3.15
C GLU A 59 16.14 -21.21 -3.77
N HIS A 60 14.84 -21.35 -3.96
CA HIS A 60 14.19 -22.56 -4.46
C HIS A 60 13.17 -22.22 -5.56
N PRO A 61 13.64 -21.85 -6.76
CA PRO A 61 12.78 -21.57 -7.90
C PRO A 61 12.13 -22.88 -8.42
N GLY A 62 11.01 -23.29 -7.82
CA GLY A 62 10.27 -24.49 -8.23
C GLY A 62 9.45 -25.16 -7.13
N ASP A 63 9.76 -24.88 -5.87
CA ASP A 63 9.03 -25.49 -4.76
C ASP A 63 7.71 -24.76 -4.47
N PRO A 64 6.62 -25.51 -4.16
CA PRO A 64 5.35 -24.91 -3.80
C PRO A 64 5.50 -24.12 -2.50
N VAL A 65 5.26 -22.82 -2.57
CA VAL A 65 5.24 -21.96 -1.39
C VAL A 65 4.03 -22.34 -0.52
N PRO A 66 4.20 -22.66 0.77
CA PRO A 66 3.11 -22.97 1.66
C PRO A 66 2.12 -21.81 1.79
N ASP A 67 0.86 -22.14 2.07
CA ASP A 67 -0.16 -21.13 2.35
C ASP A 67 0.22 -20.32 3.60
N GLU A 68 -0.19 -19.05 3.65
CA GLU A 68 0.13 -18.12 4.73
C GLU A 68 -0.27 -18.64 6.12
N ARG A 69 -1.42 -19.29 6.24
CA ARG A 69 -1.92 -19.84 7.50
C ARG A 69 -1.07 -21.03 7.96
N THR A 70 -0.65 -21.89 7.04
CA THR A 70 0.23 -23.03 7.33
C THR A 70 1.61 -22.55 7.78
N PHE A 71 2.17 -21.53 7.11
CA PHE A 71 3.41 -20.88 7.55
C PHE A 71 3.32 -20.36 8.99
N TRP A 72 2.24 -19.64 9.33
CA TRP A 72 2.08 -19.11 10.69
C TRP A 72 1.90 -20.21 11.74
N ARG A 73 1.12 -21.27 11.43
CA ARG A 73 0.97 -22.42 12.34
C ARG A 73 2.32 -23.08 12.64
N GLU A 74 3.12 -23.35 11.60
CA GLU A 74 4.43 -24.00 11.76
C GLU A 74 5.40 -23.10 12.53
N ARG A 75 5.40 -21.80 12.25
CA ARG A 75 6.23 -20.82 12.95
C ARG A 75 5.90 -20.75 14.45
N PHE A 76 4.62 -20.71 14.81
CA PHE A 76 4.23 -20.72 16.23
C PHE A 76 4.52 -22.07 16.89
N ALA A 77 4.30 -23.18 16.18
CA ALA A 77 4.66 -24.51 16.68
C ALA A 77 6.17 -24.65 16.92
N GLU A 78 7.00 -24.06 16.06
CA GLU A 78 8.46 -24.02 16.25
C GLU A 78 8.85 -23.17 17.47
N GLN A 79 8.22 -22.01 17.67
CA GLN A 79 8.44 -21.17 18.86
C GLN A 79 8.01 -21.85 20.16
N ASP A 80 6.95 -22.63 20.12
CA ASP A 80 6.46 -23.39 21.27
C ASP A 80 7.35 -24.61 21.57
N ARG A 81 7.86 -25.29 20.53
CA ARG A 81 8.81 -26.42 20.64
C ARG A 81 10.21 -25.98 21.07
N THR A 82 10.66 -24.82 20.60
CA THR A 82 11.94 -24.23 20.96
C THR A 82 11.69 -22.91 21.69
N PRO A 83 11.19 -22.95 22.94
CA PRO A 83 11.11 -21.74 23.74
C PRO A 83 12.56 -21.33 24.01
N GLY A 84 13.03 -20.26 23.35
CA GLY A 84 14.39 -19.76 23.49
C GLY A 84 14.80 -19.62 24.95
N SER A 85 16.11 -19.62 25.22
CA SER A 85 16.73 -19.67 26.55
C SER A 85 15.86 -19.04 27.64
N ARG A 86 15.00 -19.87 28.26
CA ARG A 86 14.22 -19.41 29.40
C ARG A 86 15.25 -19.16 30.48
N CYS A 87 15.33 -17.92 30.94
CA CYS A 87 16.15 -17.56 32.08
C CYS A 87 15.60 -18.33 33.29
N CYS A 88 16.15 -19.51 33.50
CA CYS A 88 16.17 -20.23 34.76
C CYS A 88 17.59 -20.15 35.29
#